data_AF-A0A7C9E0B4-F1
#
_entry.id   AF-A0A7C9E0B4-F1
#
_cell.length_a   1.000
_cell.length_b   1.000
_cell.length_c   1.000
_cell.angle_alpha   90.00
_cell.angle_beta   90.00
_cell.angle_gamma   90.00
#
_symmetry.space_group_name_H-M   'P 1'
#
loop_
_entity.id
_entity.type
_entity.pdbx_description
1 polymer ?
#
loop_
_entity_poly.entity_id
_entity_poly.type
_entity_poly.pdbx_seq_one_letter_code
_entity_poly.pdbx_strand_id
1 'polypeptide(L)'
;FRIHHSLGDGVSIISLVLASTRKASDANAFPSLPVNKKKTMNPHTKGHLWFLRFFFTLMLMFKVFRNTLVDVMLLLATAICLKDNKNPLKGGIGIEQTPRRFVHRMLNFNDVKFVKNAIGSVTINDVVLGITQAGLSRYLYKSCGQAKRGTRDCEYNALEHGRIRAAVFVNLRPATVVQDLASVINAGTNVGADWGNKIGYVFCPLHLKLRDNPLDYIYDAKATIDEKKQSRAAGFTYFITNLLANTLGLQAAGNLMYKSLSNTTLGFSNVPGSTDEISFFGHQVVFCASSVYGLPQALVIHFQSYMDKMAVMLSVDEDVIPDPHKLCMEIEKSLTLVKNAVMQ
;
A
#
# COMPACT_ATOMS: atom_id res chain seq x y z
N PHE A 1 -5.18 -17.38 -11.81
CA PHE A 1 -5.05 -16.62 -13.07
C PHE A 1 -3.75 -15.83 -13.07
N ARG A 2 -3.07 -15.71 -14.22
CA ARG A 2 -1.97 -14.75 -14.43
C ARG A 2 -2.46 -13.72 -15.43
N ILE A 3 -2.32 -12.44 -15.10
CA ILE A 3 -2.86 -11.33 -15.88
C ILE A 3 -1.71 -10.39 -16.15
N HIS A 4 -1.52 -10.00 -17.42
CA HIS A 4 -0.46 -9.08 -17.78
C HIS A 4 -0.82 -7.67 -17.29
N HIS A 5 0.15 -6.95 -16.70
CA HIS A 5 -0.06 -5.63 -16.08
C HIS A 5 -0.50 -4.53 -17.08
N SER A 6 -0.36 -4.79 -18.39
CA SER A 6 -0.87 -3.88 -19.44
C SER A 6 -2.40 -3.79 -19.45
N LEU A 7 -3.11 -4.76 -18.86
CA LEU A 7 -4.57 -4.77 -18.80
C LEU A 7 -5.12 -3.75 -17.81
N GLY A 8 -4.39 -3.43 -16.75
CA GLY A 8 -4.79 -2.41 -15.78
C GLY A 8 -4.17 -2.60 -14.41
N ASP A 9 -4.38 -1.60 -13.56
CA ASP A 9 -3.87 -1.61 -12.19
C ASP A 9 -4.69 -2.54 -11.30
N GLY A 10 -4.24 -2.74 -10.05
CA GLY A 10 -4.89 -3.64 -9.11
C GLY A 10 -6.38 -3.33 -8.89
N VAL A 11 -6.78 -2.05 -8.87
CA VAL A 11 -8.20 -1.69 -8.73
C VAL A 11 -8.97 -2.05 -9.98
N SER A 12 -8.42 -1.78 -11.17
CA SER A 12 -9.06 -2.19 -12.41
C SER A 12 -9.26 -3.71 -12.40
N ILE A 13 -8.18 -4.49 -12.23
CA ILE A 13 -8.26 -5.96 -12.22
C ILE A 13 -9.32 -6.46 -11.23
N ILE A 14 -9.34 -5.93 -10.00
CA ILE A 14 -10.38 -6.31 -9.02
C ILE A 14 -11.78 -5.89 -9.48
N SER A 15 -11.97 -4.70 -10.02
CA SER A 15 -13.26 -4.28 -10.57
C SER A 15 -13.72 -5.16 -11.74
N LEU A 16 -12.83 -5.69 -12.59
CA LEU A 16 -13.20 -6.67 -13.62
C LEU A 16 -13.56 -8.03 -13.02
N VAL A 17 -12.82 -8.49 -12.00
CA VAL A 17 -13.20 -9.71 -11.26
C VAL A 17 -14.60 -9.51 -10.67
N LEU A 18 -14.86 -8.38 -10.02
CA LEU A 18 -16.17 -8.08 -9.45
C LEU A 18 -17.26 -7.98 -10.50
N ALA A 19 -17.00 -7.34 -11.64
CA ALA A 19 -17.93 -7.27 -12.76
C ALA A 19 -18.29 -8.68 -13.30
N SER A 20 -17.34 -9.60 -13.27
CA SER A 20 -17.49 -10.99 -13.70
C SER A 20 -18.09 -11.91 -12.63
N THR A 21 -18.43 -11.38 -11.45
CA THR A 21 -19.02 -12.14 -10.33
C THR A 21 -20.40 -11.64 -9.96
N ARG A 22 -21.13 -12.41 -9.15
CA ARG A 22 -22.46 -12.07 -8.61
C ARG A 22 -22.49 -12.22 -7.12
N LYS A 23 -23.40 -11.55 -6.42
CA LYS A 23 -23.61 -11.82 -4.99
C LYS A 23 -24.02 -13.28 -4.82
N ALA A 24 -23.49 -13.94 -3.80
CA ALA A 24 -23.88 -15.33 -3.50
C ALA A 24 -25.37 -15.43 -3.12
N SER A 25 -25.92 -14.38 -2.48
CA SER A 25 -27.32 -14.27 -2.09
C SER A 25 -28.28 -13.91 -3.24
N ASP A 26 -27.77 -13.30 -4.32
CA ASP A 26 -28.56 -12.85 -5.45
C ASP A 26 -27.71 -12.92 -6.74
N ALA A 27 -28.03 -13.90 -7.58
CA ALA A 27 -27.35 -14.16 -8.84
C ALA A 27 -27.51 -13.04 -9.88
N ASN A 28 -28.43 -12.10 -9.67
CA ASN A 28 -28.63 -10.94 -10.54
C ASN A 28 -27.94 -9.67 -10.00
N ALA A 29 -27.55 -9.64 -8.73
CA ALA A 29 -26.91 -8.48 -8.12
C ALA A 29 -25.38 -8.50 -8.25
N PHE A 30 -24.81 -7.31 -8.49
CA PHE A 30 -23.38 -7.11 -8.49
C PHE A 30 -22.81 -6.94 -7.08
N PRO A 31 -21.58 -7.41 -6.82
CA PRO A 31 -20.92 -7.17 -5.55
C PRO A 31 -20.60 -5.69 -5.33
N SER A 32 -20.67 -5.28 -4.08
CA SER A 32 -20.39 -3.92 -3.64
C SER A 32 -18.93 -3.78 -3.17
N LEU A 33 -18.38 -2.58 -3.35
CA LEU A 33 -17.13 -2.12 -2.76
C LEU A 33 -17.40 -1.22 -1.54
N PRO A 34 -16.42 -1.04 -0.63
CA PRO A 34 -16.62 -0.22 0.56
C PRO A 34 -17.04 1.22 0.24
N VAL A 35 -18.16 1.67 0.82
CA VAL A 35 -18.66 3.05 0.67
C VAL A 35 -17.99 3.98 1.68
N ASN A 36 -17.15 4.90 1.21
CA ASN A 36 -16.70 6.03 2.02
C ASN A 36 -17.83 7.08 2.11
N LYS A 37 -18.57 7.10 3.23
CA LYS A 37 -19.52 8.19 3.52
C LYS A 37 -18.75 9.50 3.62
N LYS A 38 -18.94 10.41 2.66
CA LYS A 38 -18.48 11.81 2.82
C LYS A 38 -19.30 12.44 3.94
N LYS A 39 -18.63 12.95 4.98
CA LYS A 39 -19.29 13.92 5.89
C LYS A 39 -19.52 15.20 5.09
N THR A 40 -20.77 15.48 4.76
CA THR A 40 -21.20 16.78 4.23
C THR A 40 -21.01 17.81 5.34
N MET A 41 -19.99 18.65 5.18
CA MET A 41 -19.76 19.77 6.08
C MET A 41 -20.58 20.94 5.56
N ASN A 42 -21.66 21.31 6.25
CA ASN A 42 -22.49 22.47 5.91
C ASN A 42 -21.70 23.76 6.13
N PRO A 43 -21.40 24.57 5.10
CA PRO A 43 -20.67 25.81 5.29
C PRO A 43 -21.68 26.94 5.51
N HIS A 44 -22.12 27.13 6.76
CA HIS A 44 -22.81 28.36 7.15
C HIS A 44 -22.06 29.06 8.29
N THR A 45 -21.35 30.12 7.94
CA THR A 45 -20.99 31.24 8.84
C THR A 45 -20.36 32.34 7.98
N LYS A 46 -21.01 33.49 7.91
CA LYS A 46 -20.54 34.72 7.24
C LYS A 46 -19.98 35.70 8.29
N GLY A 47 -18.94 36.44 7.91
CA GLY A 47 -18.38 37.58 8.64
C GLY A 47 -17.20 37.24 9.55
N HIS A 48 -16.09 37.98 9.42
CA HIS A 48 -14.81 37.90 10.16
C HIS A 48 -13.98 36.59 10.07
N LEU A 49 -14.62 35.42 9.93
CA LEU A 49 -13.92 34.14 9.75
C LEU A 49 -13.32 33.94 8.34
N TRP A 50 -13.62 34.82 7.38
CA TRP A 50 -13.16 34.66 6.00
C TRP A 50 -11.65 34.88 5.85
N PHE A 51 -11.10 35.94 6.46
CA PHE A 51 -9.65 36.17 6.48
C PHE A 51 -8.89 35.04 7.19
N LEU A 52 -9.45 34.53 8.30
CA LEU A 52 -8.88 33.38 9.01
C LEU A 52 -8.91 32.11 8.14
N ARG A 53 -10.04 31.82 7.48
CA ARG A 53 -10.18 30.71 6.53
C ARG A 53 -9.22 30.85 5.36
N PHE A 54 -9.07 32.05 4.81
CA PHE A 54 -8.13 32.33 3.73
C PHE A 54 -6.69 32.06 4.18
N PHE A 55 -6.29 32.57 5.35
CA PHE A 55 -4.97 32.33 5.92
C PHE A 55 -4.71 30.84 6.17
N PHE A 56 -5.65 30.11 6.78
CA PHE A 56 -5.55 28.66 6.96
C PHE A 56 -5.47 27.91 5.63
N THR A 57 -6.21 28.33 4.61
CA THR A 57 -6.15 27.75 3.27
C THR A 57 -4.78 28.00 2.64
N LEU A 58 -4.23 29.21 2.78
CA LEU A 58 -2.90 29.54 2.27
C LEU A 58 -1.80 28.73 2.98
N MET A 59 -1.87 28.59 4.30
CA MET A 59 -0.97 27.73 5.06
C MET A 59 -1.06 26.26 4.61
N LEU A 60 -2.27 25.75 4.38
CA LEU A 60 -2.47 24.40 3.87
C LEU A 60 -1.88 24.23 2.47
N MET A 61 -2.10 25.21 1.58
CA MET A 61 -1.53 25.22 0.23
C MET A 61 -0.01 25.25 0.26
N PHE A 62 0.59 26.09 1.12
CA PHE A 62 2.03 26.12 1.32
C PHE A 62 2.56 24.79 1.85
N LYS A 63 1.88 24.16 2.82
CA LYS A 63 2.24 22.84 3.35
C LYS A 63 2.20 21.78 2.26
N VAL A 64 1.15 21.76 1.45
CA VAL A 64 1.01 20.82 0.32
C VAL A 64 2.09 21.04 -0.72
N PHE A 65 2.37 22.30 -1.08
CA PHE A 65 3.43 22.66 -2.02
C PHE A 65 4.79 22.20 -1.52
N ARG A 66 5.14 22.53 -0.27
CA ARG A 66 6.40 22.12 0.37
C ARG A 66 6.56 20.61 0.40
N ASN A 67 5.55 19.88 0.88
CA ASN A 67 5.59 18.42 0.95
C ASN A 67 5.71 17.79 -0.45
N THR A 68 4.99 18.35 -1.43
CA THR A 68 5.10 17.91 -2.84
C THR A 68 6.49 18.14 -3.39
N LEU A 69 7.08 19.33 -3.18
CA LEU A 69 8.42 19.65 -3.64
C LEU A 69 9.45 18.68 -3.03
N VAL A 70 9.39 18.45 -1.72
CA VAL A 70 10.28 17.50 -1.03
C VAL A 70 10.15 16.10 -1.61
N ASP A 71 8.93 15.59 -1.80
CA ASP A 71 8.72 14.24 -2.34
C ASP A 71 9.15 14.11 -3.81
N VAL A 72 8.92 15.14 -4.63
CA VAL A 72 9.37 15.16 -6.03
C VAL A 72 10.90 15.17 -6.10
N MET A 73 11.55 16.00 -5.27
CA MET A 73 13.01 16.01 -5.19
C MET A 73 13.54 14.67 -4.69
N LEU A 74 12.88 14.04 -3.71
CA LEU A 74 13.23 12.72 -3.21
C LEU A 74 13.06 11.65 -4.31
N LEU A 75 11.99 11.71 -5.10
CA LEU A 75 11.76 10.81 -6.23
C LEU A 75 12.87 10.93 -7.28
N LEU A 76 13.19 12.16 -7.71
CA LEU A 76 14.25 12.43 -8.68
C LEU A 76 15.60 11.98 -8.16
N ALA A 77 15.93 12.33 -6.91
CA ALA A 77 17.15 11.88 -6.26
C ALA A 77 17.20 10.35 -6.22
N THR A 78 16.09 9.67 -5.91
CA THR A 78 15.99 8.21 -5.88
C THR A 78 16.18 7.59 -7.26
N ALA A 79 15.66 8.20 -8.33
CA ALA A 79 15.88 7.73 -9.68
C ALA A 79 17.35 7.86 -10.13
N ILE A 80 18.07 8.86 -9.59
CA ILE A 80 19.44 9.18 -10.00
C ILE A 80 20.49 8.45 -9.14
N CYS A 81 20.45 8.60 -7.81
CA CYS A 81 21.51 8.13 -6.92
C CYS A 81 21.10 7.78 -5.49
N LEU A 82 19.92 8.17 -5.01
CA LEU A 82 19.50 8.00 -3.62
C LEU A 82 18.95 6.60 -3.35
N LYS A 83 19.86 5.68 -3.02
CA LYS A 83 19.55 4.28 -2.70
C LYS A 83 19.31 4.09 -1.21
N ASP A 84 18.40 3.18 -0.87
CA ASP A 84 18.30 2.63 0.49
C ASP A 84 19.59 1.89 0.87
N ASN A 85 19.91 1.92 2.16
CA ASN A 85 21.07 1.21 2.71
C ASN A 85 20.93 -0.30 2.43
N LYS A 86 22.05 -1.00 2.32
CA LYS A 86 22.03 -2.46 2.29
C LYS A 86 21.33 -2.96 3.55
N ASN A 87 20.34 -3.83 3.38
CA ASN A 87 19.56 -4.39 4.46
C ASN A 87 19.03 -5.79 4.09
N PRO A 88 18.68 -6.64 5.06
CA PRO A 88 18.22 -8.01 4.80
C PRO A 88 16.89 -8.16 4.05
N LEU A 89 16.21 -7.06 3.72
CA LEU A 89 14.96 -7.08 2.95
C LEU A 89 15.15 -6.62 1.50
N LYS A 90 16.29 -5.98 1.19
CA LYS A 90 16.53 -5.33 -0.10
C LYS A 90 17.21 -6.29 -1.07
N GLY A 91 16.60 -6.44 -2.25
CA GLY A 91 17.14 -7.23 -3.34
C GLY A 91 18.35 -6.59 -4.02
N GLY A 92 19.20 -7.44 -4.61
CA GLY A 92 20.27 -7.03 -5.50
C GLY A 92 19.78 -6.62 -6.90
N ILE A 93 20.72 -6.28 -7.78
CA ILE A 93 20.43 -6.05 -9.21
C ILE A 93 20.01 -7.39 -9.84
N GLY A 94 18.97 -7.40 -10.68
CA GLY A 94 18.48 -8.61 -11.34
C GLY A 94 17.50 -9.43 -10.51
N ILE A 95 17.15 -8.98 -9.30
CA ILE A 95 16.19 -9.67 -8.42
C ILE A 95 14.80 -9.80 -9.06
N GLU A 96 14.46 -8.98 -10.04
CA GLU A 96 13.21 -9.09 -10.79
C GLU A 96 13.13 -10.36 -11.66
N GLN A 97 14.28 -10.99 -11.96
CA GLN A 97 14.38 -12.20 -12.78
C GLN A 97 14.39 -13.49 -11.95
N THR A 98 14.53 -13.39 -10.63
CA THR A 98 14.59 -14.54 -9.74
C THR A 98 13.21 -15.13 -9.47
N PRO A 99 13.11 -16.45 -9.21
CA PRO A 99 11.86 -17.08 -8.81
C PRO A 99 11.26 -16.44 -7.56
N ARG A 100 9.94 -16.25 -7.56
CA ARG A 100 9.22 -15.68 -6.40
C ARG A 100 8.42 -16.73 -5.67
N ARG A 101 8.63 -16.79 -4.35
CA ARG A 101 7.72 -17.45 -3.43
C ARG A 101 6.59 -16.52 -3.08
N PHE A 102 5.38 -17.02 -3.27
CA PHE A 102 4.17 -16.37 -2.79
C PHE A 102 3.70 -17.04 -1.50
N VAL A 103 3.60 -16.27 -0.42
CA VAL A 103 3.00 -16.72 0.84
C VAL A 103 1.89 -15.79 1.27
N HIS A 104 0.86 -16.36 1.90
CA HIS A 104 -0.26 -15.57 2.41
C HIS A 104 -0.68 -15.97 3.81
N ARG A 105 -1.30 -15.02 4.52
CA ARG A 105 -2.09 -15.24 5.73
C ARG A 105 -3.40 -14.47 5.62
N MET A 106 -4.43 -14.99 6.28
CA MET A 106 -5.73 -14.33 6.39
C MET A 106 -5.82 -13.68 7.76
N LEU A 107 -5.96 -12.36 7.77
CA LEU A 107 -6.23 -11.58 8.96
C LEU A 107 -7.74 -11.41 9.12
N ASN A 108 -8.20 -11.32 10.37
CA ASN A 108 -9.56 -10.91 10.67
C ASN A 108 -9.69 -9.40 10.39
N PHE A 109 -10.46 -9.02 9.37
CA PHE A 109 -10.63 -7.62 8.99
C PHE A 109 -11.45 -6.84 10.02
N ASN A 110 -12.29 -7.52 10.80
CA ASN A 110 -12.99 -6.89 11.92
C ASN A 110 -12.03 -6.45 13.01
N ASP A 111 -10.93 -7.18 13.24
CA ASP A 111 -9.89 -6.76 14.19
C ASP A 111 -9.15 -5.51 13.70
N VAL A 112 -8.87 -5.42 12.39
CA VAL A 112 -8.29 -4.21 11.79
C VAL A 112 -9.25 -3.01 11.93
N LYS A 113 -10.55 -3.22 11.66
CA LYS A 113 -11.58 -2.18 11.84
C LYS A 113 -11.73 -1.78 13.31
N PHE A 114 -11.64 -2.75 14.23
CA PHE A 114 -11.72 -2.52 15.67
C PHE A 114 -10.59 -1.60 16.13
N VAL A 115 -9.33 -1.94 15.81
CA VAL A 115 -8.16 -1.08 16.09
C VAL A 115 -8.37 0.32 15.52
N LYS A 116 -8.80 0.40 14.26
CA LYS A 116 -9.06 1.68 13.60
C LYS A 116 -10.10 2.53 14.34
N ASN A 117 -11.20 1.91 14.74
CA ASN A 117 -12.30 2.59 15.44
C ASN A 117 -11.91 2.99 16.87
N ALA A 118 -11.19 2.12 17.58
CA ALA A 118 -10.79 2.34 18.96
C ALA A 118 -9.75 3.47 19.11
N ILE A 119 -8.79 3.58 18.17
CA ILE A 119 -7.86 4.73 18.14
C ILE A 119 -8.55 6.01 17.62
N GLY A 120 -9.58 5.87 16.77
CA GLY A 120 -10.46 6.95 16.29
C GLY A 120 -9.84 7.92 15.27
N SER A 121 -8.53 8.19 15.35
CA SER A 121 -7.81 9.15 14.49
C SER A 121 -7.12 8.51 13.28
N VAL A 122 -7.12 7.17 13.16
CA VAL A 122 -6.40 6.40 12.14
C VAL A 122 -7.34 5.83 11.05
N THR A 123 -6.76 5.39 9.95
CA THR A 123 -7.41 4.72 8.82
C THR A 123 -6.93 3.28 8.68
N ILE A 124 -7.61 2.47 7.86
CA ILE A 124 -7.19 1.07 7.59
C ILE A 124 -5.75 1.02 7.06
N ASN A 125 -5.38 1.94 6.17
CA ASN A 125 -4.02 2.02 5.62
C ASN A 125 -2.96 2.25 6.72
N ASP A 126 -3.28 3.05 7.73
CA ASP A 126 -2.38 3.32 8.86
C ASP A 126 -2.20 2.07 9.71
N VAL A 127 -3.29 1.32 9.95
CA VAL A 127 -3.23 0.06 10.68
C VAL A 127 -2.40 -0.98 9.92
N VAL A 128 -2.65 -1.20 8.63
CA VAL A 128 -1.94 -2.23 7.84
C VAL A 128 -0.46 -1.90 7.66
N LEU A 129 -0.11 -0.62 7.45
CA LEU A 129 1.29 -0.20 7.37
C LEU A 129 1.98 -0.35 8.74
N GLY A 130 1.30 0.03 9.83
CA GLY A 130 1.83 -0.11 11.19
C GLY A 130 2.12 -1.56 11.59
N ILE A 131 1.16 -2.48 11.39
CA ILE A 131 1.39 -3.91 11.67
C ILE A 131 2.46 -4.51 10.74
N THR A 132 2.65 -3.95 9.55
CA THR A 132 3.73 -4.36 8.64
C THR A 132 5.09 -3.93 9.17
N GLN A 133 5.23 -2.68 9.63
CA GLN A 133 6.46 -2.21 10.29
C GLN A 133 6.77 -3.03 11.54
N ALA A 134 5.76 -3.33 12.37
CA ALA A 134 5.90 -4.18 13.54
C ALA A 134 6.35 -5.60 13.17
N GLY A 135 5.69 -6.22 12.19
CA GLY A 135 6.01 -7.57 11.72
C GLY A 135 7.42 -7.66 11.14
N LEU A 136 7.83 -6.69 10.31
CA LEU A 136 9.18 -6.60 9.77
C LEU A 136 10.22 -6.41 10.87
N SER A 137 9.97 -5.50 11.83
CA SER A 137 10.88 -5.24 12.95
C SER A 137 11.11 -6.51 13.78
N ARG A 138 10.04 -7.25 14.09
CA ARG A 138 10.09 -8.50 14.86
C ARG A 138 10.74 -9.63 14.08
N TYR A 139 10.44 -9.76 12.78
CA TYR A 139 11.07 -10.75 11.91
C TYR A 139 12.58 -10.52 11.84
N LEU A 140 13.00 -9.29 11.54
CA LEU A 140 14.43 -8.94 11.46
C LEU A 140 15.14 -9.16 12.79
N TYR A 141 14.54 -8.73 13.91
CA TYR A 141 15.12 -8.95 15.23
C TYR A 141 15.35 -10.45 15.52
N LYS A 142 14.37 -11.30 15.21
CA LYS A 142 14.48 -12.76 15.41
C LYS A 142 15.49 -13.41 14.48
N SER A 143 15.52 -12.99 13.22
CA SER A 143 16.46 -13.52 12.21
C SER A 143 17.90 -13.12 12.52
N CYS A 144 18.14 -11.88 12.95
CA CYS A 144 19.46 -11.43 13.43
C CYS A 144 19.89 -12.14 14.72
N GLY A 145 18.95 -12.45 15.62
CA GLY A 145 19.22 -13.18 16.87
C GLY A 145 19.68 -14.64 16.68
N GLN A 146 19.46 -15.24 15.51
CA GLN A 146 19.96 -16.58 15.17
C GLN A 146 21.42 -16.55 14.67
N ALA A 147 21.94 -15.39 14.27
CA ALA A 147 23.34 -15.18 13.96
C ALA A 147 24.14 -14.86 15.25
N LYS A 148 25.40 -15.32 15.31
CA LYS A 148 26.24 -15.46 16.52
C LYS A 148 26.19 -14.28 17.51
N ARG A 149 26.17 -14.61 18.82
CA ARG A 149 25.97 -13.76 20.01
C ARG A 149 26.86 -12.51 20.19
N GLY A 150 27.83 -12.23 19.33
CA GLY A 150 28.81 -11.13 19.47
C GLY A 150 28.60 -9.90 18.56
N THR A 151 27.89 -10.06 17.44
CA THR A 151 27.63 -9.00 16.44
C THR A 151 26.18 -8.48 16.47
N ARG A 152 25.41 -8.87 17.49
CA ARG A 152 23.95 -8.72 17.57
C ARG A 152 23.47 -7.27 17.55
N ASP A 153 24.11 -6.41 18.33
CA ASP A 153 23.64 -5.04 18.50
C ASP A 153 24.04 -4.18 17.29
N CYS A 154 25.19 -4.43 16.65
CA CYS A 154 25.65 -3.57 15.56
C CYS A 154 24.83 -3.71 14.27
N GLU A 155 24.36 -4.91 13.91
CA GLU A 155 23.65 -5.13 12.64
C GLU A 155 22.17 -4.71 12.70
N TYR A 156 21.48 -4.99 13.81
CA TYR A 156 20.10 -4.51 14.01
C TYR A 156 20.05 -2.99 14.25
N ASN A 157 20.97 -2.43 15.05
CA ASN A 157 21.01 -0.98 15.26
C ASN A 157 21.39 -0.24 13.97
N ALA A 158 22.17 -0.85 13.06
CA ALA A 158 22.41 -0.28 11.73
C ALA A 158 21.15 -0.23 10.86
N LEU A 159 20.17 -1.13 11.08
CA LEU A 159 18.87 -1.10 10.40
C LEU A 159 17.96 -0.02 10.97
N GLU A 160 17.99 0.22 12.28
CA GLU A 160 17.22 1.28 12.93
C GLU A 160 17.59 2.68 12.41
N HIS A 161 18.89 2.89 12.12
CA HIS A 161 19.41 4.16 11.60
C HIS A 161 19.51 4.19 10.07
N GLY A 162 19.17 3.09 9.41
CA GLY A 162 19.25 2.94 7.96
C GLY A 162 18.06 3.53 7.22
N ARG A 163 18.28 4.02 6.00
CA ARG A 163 17.20 4.42 5.10
C ARG A 163 16.52 3.16 4.54
N ILE A 164 15.31 2.91 5.01
CA ILE A 164 14.45 1.84 4.53
C ILE A 164 13.13 2.47 4.07
N ARG A 165 12.80 2.32 2.80
CA ARG A 165 11.59 2.91 2.20
C ARG A 165 10.76 1.85 1.49
N ALA A 166 9.45 1.94 1.67
CA ALA A 166 8.47 1.24 0.87
C ALA A 166 8.05 2.09 -0.34
N ALA A 167 8.04 1.49 -1.52
CA ALA A 167 7.30 2.03 -2.66
C ALA A 167 5.82 1.70 -2.48
N VAL A 168 5.03 2.69 -2.08
CA VAL A 168 3.59 2.55 -1.86
C VAL A 168 2.86 2.96 -3.12
N PHE A 169 2.13 2.02 -3.72
CA PHE A 169 1.35 2.27 -4.92
C PHE A 169 -0.04 2.82 -4.56
N VAL A 170 -0.44 3.89 -5.22
CA VAL A 170 -1.65 4.67 -4.92
C VAL A 170 -2.50 4.76 -6.18
N ASN A 171 -3.75 4.33 -6.07
CA ASN A 171 -4.73 4.57 -7.13
C ASN A 171 -5.10 6.06 -7.17
N LEU A 172 -5.08 6.65 -8.36
CA LEU A 172 -5.33 8.08 -8.53
C LEU A 172 -6.81 8.40 -8.80
N ARG A 173 -7.66 7.38 -8.94
CA ARG A 173 -9.09 7.57 -9.14
C ARG A 173 -9.77 8.07 -7.87
N PRO A 174 -10.81 8.91 -7.99
CA PRO A 174 -11.71 9.19 -6.88
C PRO A 174 -12.34 7.90 -6.35
N ALA A 175 -12.53 7.79 -5.02
CA ALA A 175 -13.15 6.63 -4.40
C ALA A 175 -14.54 6.29 -4.95
N THR A 176 -15.33 7.29 -5.36
CA THR A 176 -16.64 7.08 -6.00
C THR A 176 -16.50 6.35 -7.34
N VAL A 177 -15.52 6.74 -8.16
CA VAL A 177 -15.22 6.08 -9.43
C VAL A 177 -14.78 4.63 -9.20
N VAL A 178 -13.95 4.39 -8.18
CA VAL A 178 -13.52 3.02 -7.82
C VAL A 178 -14.73 2.13 -7.46
N GLN A 179 -15.70 2.68 -6.72
CA GLN A 179 -16.92 1.96 -6.33
C GLN A 179 -17.77 1.60 -7.55
N ASP A 180 -17.93 2.54 -8.48
CA ASP A 180 -18.81 2.38 -9.63
C ASP A 180 -18.14 1.64 -10.81
N LEU A 181 -16.82 1.44 -10.76
CA LEU A 181 -16.05 0.90 -11.89
C LEU A 181 -16.57 -0.47 -12.36
N ALA A 182 -16.94 -1.36 -11.42
CA ALA A 182 -17.50 -2.66 -11.76
C ALA A 182 -18.87 -2.54 -12.46
N SER A 183 -19.73 -1.62 -12.03
CA SER A 183 -21.01 -1.35 -12.70
C SER A 183 -20.83 -0.71 -14.08
N VAL A 184 -19.86 0.20 -14.23
CA VAL A 184 -19.54 0.87 -15.50
C VAL A 184 -19.03 -0.13 -16.54
N ILE A 185 -18.13 -1.05 -16.16
CA ILE A 185 -17.66 -2.12 -17.04
C ILE A 185 -18.82 -2.97 -17.57
N ASN A 186 -19.76 -3.34 -16.69
CA ASN A 186 -20.91 -4.15 -17.07
C ASN A 186 -21.91 -3.41 -17.94
N ALA A 187 -22.13 -2.12 -17.69
CA ALA A 187 -23.06 -1.31 -18.49
C ALA A 187 -22.56 -1.07 -19.93
N GLY A 188 -21.29 -1.37 -20.24
CA GLY A 188 -20.69 -1.15 -21.55
C GLY A 188 -20.58 0.33 -21.94
N THR A 189 -20.89 1.26 -21.04
CA THR A 189 -20.90 2.71 -21.27
C THR A 189 -19.58 3.32 -20.81
N ASN A 190 -18.92 4.12 -21.68
CA ASN A 190 -17.76 4.95 -21.34
C ASN A 190 -16.63 4.27 -20.54
N VAL A 191 -16.41 2.95 -20.75
CA VAL A 191 -15.39 2.14 -20.04
C VAL A 191 -13.99 2.74 -20.18
N GLY A 192 -13.69 3.39 -21.31
CA GLY A 192 -12.33 3.77 -21.69
C GLY A 192 -11.65 4.85 -20.85
N ALA A 193 -12.39 5.78 -20.22
CA ALA A 193 -11.75 6.91 -19.55
C ALA A 193 -11.17 6.55 -18.18
N ASP A 194 -11.82 5.66 -17.43
CA ASP A 194 -11.45 5.30 -16.06
C ASP A 194 -10.98 3.85 -15.92
N TRP A 195 -11.08 3.00 -16.93
CA TRP A 195 -10.47 1.68 -16.92
C TRP A 195 -8.98 1.71 -17.29
N GLY A 196 -8.17 0.81 -16.74
CA GLY A 196 -6.74 0.65 -17.09
C GLY A 196 -5.76 1.13 -16.00
N ASN A 197 -4.54 1.54 -16.37
CA ASN A 197 -3.52 1.96 -15.40
C ASN A 197 -3.71 3.45 -15.01
N LYS A 198 -4.21 3.71 -13.79
CA LYS A 198 -4.20 5.05 -13.16
C LYS A 198 -3.60 4.96 -11.76
N ILE A 199 -2.33 4.60 -11.74
CA ILE A 199 -1.57 4.34 -10.52
C ILE A 199 -0.34 5.24 -10.46
N GLY A 200 -0.14 5.89 -9.33
CA GLY A 200 1.12 6.54 -8.96
C GLY A 200 1.79 5.78 -7.83
N TYR A 201 2.98 6.20 -7.44
CA TYR A 201 3.65 5.66 -6.25
C TYR A 201 4.31 6.76 -5.44
N VAL A 202 4.46 6.52 -4.14
CA VAL A 202 5.19 7.38 -3.21
C VAL A 202 6.15 6.55 -2.40
N PHE A 203 7.22 7.19 -1.91
CA PHE A 203 8.18 6.53 -1.02
C PHE A 203 7.85 6.87 0.43
N CYS A 204 7.42 5.85 1.16
CA CYS A 204 7.17 5.94 2.60
C CYS A 204 8.39 5.42 3.36
N PRO A 205 9.02 6.22 4.24
CA PRO A 205 9.99 5.68 5.18
C PRO A 205 9.35 4.63 6.08
N LEU A 206 10.09 3.56 6.36
CA LEU A 206 9.71 2.52 7.30
C LEU A 206 10.61 2.62 8.53
N HIS A 207 10.01 2.81 9.70
CA HIS A 207 10.72 2.81 10.97
C HIS A 207 10.76 1.38 11.49
N LEU A 208 11.84 0.65 11.17
CA LEU A 208 12.03 -0.74 11.56
C LEU A 208 12.82 -0.83 12.87
N LYS A 209 12.12 -0.63 13.98
CA LYS A 209 12.67 -0.74 15.34
C LYS A 209 11.70 -1.45 16.25
N LEU A 210 12.19 -2.15 17.26
CA LEU A 210 11.34 -2.71 18.31
C LEU A 210 10.71 -1.56 19.12
N ARG A 211 9.44 -1.73 19.48
CA ARG A 211 8.68 -0.79 20.31
C ARG A 211 8.14 -1.53 21.53
N ASP A 212 8.21 -0.88 22.69
CA ASP A 212 7.59 -1.39 23.90
C ASP A 212 6.07 -1.32 23.80
N ASN A 213 5.55 -0.20 23.28
CA ASN A 213 4.13 -0.02 23.01
C ASN A 213 3.81 -0.42 21.55
N PRO A 214 2.98 -1.45 21.30
CA PRO A 214 2.58 -1.83 19.95
C PRO A 214 1.85 -0.70 19.17
N LEU A 215 1.19 0.23 19.87
CA LEU A 215 0.44 1.32 19.24
C LEU A 215 1.35 2.34 18.56
N ASP A 216 2.60 2.46 19.00
CA ASP A 216 3.58 3.38 18.41
C ASP A 216 3.76 3.13 16.91
N TYR A 217 3.73 1.86 16.48
CA TYR A 217 3.81 1.52 15.07
C TYR A 217 2.65 2.10 14.26
N ILE A 218 1.45 2.16 14.84
CA ILE A 218 0.27 2.71 14.18
C ILE A 218 0.38 4.24 14.11
N TYR A 219 0.89 4.88 15.16
CA TYR A 219 1.10 6.33 15.18
C TYR A 219 2.19 6.77 14.20
N ASP A 220 3.31 6.04 14.11
CA ASP A 220 4.36 6.28 13.12
C ASP A 220 3.83 6.14 11.69
N ALA A 221 3.09 5.06 11.42
CA ALA A 221 2.49 4.80 10.13
C ALA A 221 1.49 5.90 9.75
N LYS A 222 0.66 6.33 10.70
CA LYS A 222 -0.26 7.45 10.52
C LYS A 222 0.47 8.74 10.18
N ALA A 223 1.49 9.11 10.95
CA ALA A 223 2.26 10.33 10.69
C ALA A 223 2.88 10.31 9.28
N THR A 224 3.47 9.18 8.91
CA THR A 224 4.05 8.96 7.57
C THR A 224 2.99 9.06 6.47
N ILE A 225 1.86 8.37 6.61
CA ILE A 225 0.80 8.38 5.59
C ILE A 225 0.14 9.75 5.47
N ASP A 226 -0.12 10.44 6.59
CA ASP A 226 -0.73 11.78 6.57
C ASP A 226 0.19 12.80 5.88
N GLU A 227 1.51 12.70 6.09
CA GLU A 227 2.49 13.51 5.36
C GLU A 227 2.41 13.24 3.85
N LYS A 228 2.42 11.97 3.43
CA LYS A 228 2.37 11.57 2.02
C LYS A 228 1.03 11.87 1.35
N LYS A 229 -0.09 11.81 2.08
CA LYS A 229 -1.41 12.26 1.60
C LYS A 229 -1.47 13.77 1.40
N GLN A 230 -0.68 14.54 2.14
CA GLN A 230 -0.53 15.99 1.97
C GLN A 230 0.47 16.35 0.85
N SER A 231 0.87 15.38 0.04
CA SER A 231 1.74 15.56 -1.12
C SER A 231 1.02 15.15 -2.40
N ARG A 232 1.30 15.85 -3.50
CA ARG A 232 0.82 15.48 -4.84
C ARG A 232 1.78 14.52 -5.57
N ALA A 233 2.76 13.96 -4.85
CA ALA A 233 3.81 13.10 -5.43
C ALA A 233 3.26 11.90 -6.22
N ALA A 234 2.23 11.20 -5.73
CA ALA A 234 1.62 10.09 -6.47
C ALA A 234 1.11 10.56 -7.85
N GLY A 235 0.40 11.68 -7.91
CA GLY A 235 -0.06 12.27 -9.16
C GLY A 235 1.09 12.72 -10.06
N PHE A 236 2.15 13.28 -9.47
CA PHE A 236 3.37 13.65 -10.20
C PHE A 236 4.08 12.44 -10.82
N THR A 237 4.21 11.33 -10.08
CA THR A 237 4.85 10.09 -10.59
C THR A 237 4.10 9.53 -11.79
N TYR A 238 2.77 9.54 -11.75
CA TYR A 238 1.95 9.13 -12.88
C TYR A 238 2.11 10.10 -14.06
N PHE A 239 2.04 11.40 -13.80
CA PHE A 239 2.21 12.42 -14.83
C PHE A 239 3.55 12.31 -15.55
N ILE A 240 4.67 12.23 -14.82
CA ILE A 240 6.00 12.16 -15.43
C ILE A 240 6.20 10.84 -16.19
N THR A 241 5.69 9.72 -15.67
CA THR A 241 5.77 8.42 -16.33
C THR A 241 4.99 8.43 -17.65
N ASN A 242 3.78 9.00 -17.64
CA ASN A 242 2.97 9.15 -18.86
C ASN A 242 3.60 10.13 -19.86
N LEU A 243 4.16 11.25 -19.37
CA LEU A 243 4.87 12.20 -20.22
C LEU A 243 6.06 11.55 -20.92
N LEU A 244 6.88 10.78 -20.19
CA LEU A 244 8.01 10.05 -20.75
C LEU A 244 7.57 8.97 -21.74
N ALA A 245 6.52 8.23 -21.41
CA ALA A 245 5.97 7.21 -22.29
C ALA A 245 5.52 7.81 -23.64
N ASN A 246 4.86 8.97 -23.60
CA ASN A 246 4.33 9.62 -24.80
C ASN A 246 5.37 10.41 -25.60
N THR A 247 6.45 10.89 -24.96
CA THR A 247 7.47 11.73 -25.63
C THR A 247 8.75 10.98 -25.98
N LEU A 248 9.23 10.10 -25.10
CA LEU A 248 10.50 9.36 -25.23
C LEU A 248 10.30 7.84 -25.37
N GLY A 249 9.04 7.38 -25.36
CA GLY A 249 8.67 5.97 -25.49
C GLY A 249 8.62 5.21 -24.17
N LEU A 250 7.99 4.02 -24.23
CA LEU A 250 7.76 3.15 -23.06
C LEU A 250 9.06 2.71 -22.37
N GLN A 251 10.15 2.57 -23.11
CA GLN A 251 11.45 2.18 -22.55
C GLN A 251 12.00 3.24 -21.59
N ALA A 252 11.84 4.53 -21.91
CA ALA A 252 12.28 5.62 -21.04
C ALA A 252 11.47 5.67 -19.74
N ALA A 253 10.14 5.54 -19.85
CA ALA A 253 9.24 5.47 -18.70
C ALA A 253 9.54 4.24 -17.81
N GLY A 254 9.73 3.08 -18.43
CA GLY A 254 10.10 1.84 -17.74
C GLY A 254 11.44 1.94 -17.01
N ASN A 255 12.45 2.56 -17.64
CA ASN A 255 13.76 2.78 -17.02
C ASN A 255 13.69 3.72 -15.81
N LEU A 256 12.88 4.79 -15.88
CA LEU A 256 12.63 5.67 -14.73
C LEU A 256 12.03 4.86 -13.57
N MET A 257 10.94 4.13 -13.84
CA MET A 257 10.27 3.32 -12.83
C MET A 257 11.22 2.26 -12.24
N TYR A 258 11.98 1.57 -13.08
CA TYR A 258 12.96 0.57 -12.65
C TYR A 258 14.02 1.16 -11.72
N LYS A 259 14.65 2.28 -12.10
CA LYS A 259 15.66 2.97 -11.27
C LYS A 259 15.07 3.45 -9.95
N SER A 260 13.86 4.03 -9.99
CA SER A 260 13.15 4.49 -8.80
C SER A 260 12.84 3.34 -7.84
N LEU A 261 12.32 2.22 -8.33
CA LEU A 261 11.93 1.09 -7.50
C LEU A 261 13.12 0.27 -6.99
N SER A 262 14.12 -0.01 -7.83
CA SER A 262 15.34 -0.76 -7.45
C SER A 262 16.16 -0.06 -6.35
N ASN A 263 16.00 1.26 -6.21
CA ASN A 263 16.66 2.04 -5.18
C ASN A 263 15.91 2.04 -3.83
N THR A 264 14.74 1.44 -3.74
CA THR A 264 13.96 1.26 -2.49
C THR A 264 14.03 -0.18 -1.97
N THR A 265 13.57 -0.41 -0.74
CA THR A 265 13.71 -1.71 -0.07
C THR A 265 12.60 -2.69 -0.46
N LEU A 266 11.34 -2.25 -0.42
CA LEU A 266 10.19 -3.13 -0.65
C LEU A 266 9.02 -2.42 -1.34
N GLY A 267 8.15 -3.19 -1.98
CA GLY A 267 6.89 -2.71 -2.54
C GLY A 267 5.74 -2.92 -1.56
N PHE A 268 4.78 -2.00 -1.53
CA PHE A 268 3.61 -2.08 -0.67
C PHE A 268 2.34 -1.64 -1.40
N SER A 269 1.27 -2.40 -1.26
CA SER A 269 -0.03 -2.06 -1.85
C SER A 269 -1.17 -2.56 -0.96
N ASN A 270 -2.28 -1.82 -0.94
CA ASN A 270 -3.52 -2.24 -0.30
C ASN A 270 -4.68 -1.97 -1.25
N VAL A 271 -5.41 -3.02 -1.65
CA VAL A 271 -6.54 -2.93 -2.58
C VAL A 271 -7.82 -3.35 -1.86
N PRO A 272 -8.85 -2.49 -1.79
CA PRO A 272 -10.14 -2.89 -1.27
C PRO A 272 -10.80 -3.89 -2.22
N GLY A 273 -11.24 -5.03 -1.71
CA GLY A 273 -12.12 -5.96 -2.43
C GLY A 273 -13.56 -5.90 -1.94
N SER A 274 -14.39 -6.84 -2.40
CA SER A 274 -15.83 -6.83 -2.15
C SER A 274 -16.19 -6.97 -0.67
N THR A 275 -17.27 -6.30 -0.27
CA THR A 275 -17.89 -6.46 1.05
C THR A 275 -18.94 -7.58 1.10
N ASP A 276 -19.34 -8.12 -0.04
CA ASP A 276 -20.35 -9.17 -0.16
C ASP A 276 -19.69 -10.55 -0.39
N GLU A 277 -20.42 -11.61 -0.06
CA GLU A 277 -20.12 -12.94 -0.59
C GLU A 277 -20.33 -12.93 -2.10
N ILE A 278 -19.37 -13.46 -2.86
CA ILE A 278 -19.42 -13.46 -4.32
C ILE A 278 -19.31 -14.88 -4.85
N SER A 279 -20.00 -15.14 -5.95
CA SER A 279 -19.89 -16.35 -6.74
C SER A 279 -19.26 -16.02 -8.10
N PHE A 280 -18.40 -16.92 -8.57
CA PHE A 280 -17.78 -16.88 -9.88
C PHE A 280 -18.17 -18.15 -10.63
N PHE A 281 -18.93 -18.01 -11.72
CA PHE A 281 -19.51 -19.15 -12.47
C PHE A 281 -20.21 -20.19 -11.58
N GLY A 282 -21.00 -19.72 -10.60
CA GLY A 282 -21.73 -20.60 -9.67
C GLY A 282 -20.89 -21.16 -8.52
N HIS A 283 -19.58 -20.91 -8.48
CA HIS A 283 -18.71 -21.32 -7.38
C HIS A 283 -18.50 -20.17 -6.39
N GLN A 284 -18.74 -20.42 -5.10
CA GLN A 284 -18.50 -19.43 -4.06
C GLN A 284 -17.01 -19.12 -3.94
N VAL A 285 -16.66 -17.83 -3.95
CA VAL A 285 -15.29 -17.37 -3.72
C VAL A 285 -15.05 -17.29 -2.22
N VAL A 286 -14.14 -18.10 -1.70
CA VAL A 286 -13.84 -18.17 -0.26
C VAL A 286 -12.71 -17.22 0.18
N PHE A 287 -11.85 -16.83 -0.76
CA PHE A 287 -10.81 -15.83 -0.57
C PHE A 287 -10.39 -15.18 -1.89
N CYS A 288 -9.84 -13.96 -1.80
CA CYS A 288 -9.21 -13.27 -2.92
C CYS A 288 -7.88 -12.65 -2.47
N ALA A 289 -6.81 -12.92 -3.22
CA ALA A 289 -5.50 -12.33 -3.00
C ALA A 289 -4.82 -12.09 -4.34
N SER A 290 -4.19 -10.92 -4.48
CA SER A 290 -3.46 -10.51 -5.67
C SER A 290 -2.01 -10.18 -5.32
N SER A 291 -1.11 -10.44 -6.26
CA SER A 291 0.29 -10.09 -6.12
C SER A 291 0.93 -9.96 -7.49
N VAL A 292 2.14 -9.41 -7.53
CA VAL A 292 2.91 -9.17 -8.74
C VAL A 292 4.31 -9.79 -8.62
N TYR A 293 4.89 -10.10 -9.78
CA TYR A 293 6.29 -10.49 -9.94
C TYR A 293 6.93 -9.65 -11.04
N GLY A 294 8.26 -9.60 -11.09
CA GLY A 294 9.02 -8.78 -12.04
C GLY A 294 9.31 -7.34 -11.58
N LEU A 295 9.00 -7.00 -10.32
CA LEU A 295 9.46 -5.76 -9.72
C LEU A 295 10.90 -5.92 -9.20
N PRO A 296 11.76 -4.89 -9.28
CA PRO A 296 13.16 -4.95 -8.85
C PRO A 296 13.32 -4.80 -7.32
N GLN A 297 12.44 -5.46 -6.57
CA GLN A 297 12.42 -5.47 -5.11
C GLN A 297 12.28 -6.92 -4.65
N ALA A 298 13.06 -7.36 -3.66
CA ALA A 298 13.01 -8.74 -3.16
C ALA A 298 11.70 -9.05 -2.41
N LEU A 299 11.06 -8.03 -1.84
CA LEU A 299 9.83 -8.14 -1.07
C LEU A 299 8.77 -7.20 -1.62
N VAL A 300 7.59 -7.75 -1.91
CA VAL A 300 6.38 -6.97 -2.20
C VAL A 300 5.25 -7.46 -1.32
N ILE A 301 4.62 -6.54 -0.58
CA ILE A 301 3.56 -6.83 0.38
C ILE A 301 2.25 -6.27 -0.17
N HIS A 302 1.25 -7.15 -0.31
CA HIS A 302 -0.09 -6.78 -0.72
C HIS A 302 -1.09 -7.09 0.39
N PHE A 303 -1.93 -6.11 0.69
CA PHE A 303 -3.15 -6.31 1.46
C PHE A 303 -4.35 -6.30 0.53
N GLN A 304 -5.27 -7.22 0.75
CA GLN A 304 -6.53 -7.24 0.02
C GLN A 304 -7.68 -7.64 0.94
N SER A 305 -8.69 -6.77 1.06
CA SER A 305 -9.88 -7.07 1.84
C SER A 305 -10.88 -7.87 1.03
N TYR A 306 -11.55 -8.83 1.66
CA TYR A 306 -12.70 -9.54 1.11
C TYR A 306 -13.64 -9.89 2.27
N MET A 307 -14.85 -9.33 2.27
CA MET A 307 -15.83 -9.44 3.36
C MET A 307 -15.26 -9.00 4.72
N ASP A 308 -15.18 -9.94 5.67
CA ASP A 308 -14.63 -9.84 7.02
C ASP A 308 -13.19 -10.34 7.11
N LYS A 309 -12.57 -10.67 5.97
CA LYS A 309 -11.18 -11.16 5.87
C LYS A 309 -10.30 -10.12 5.18
N MET A 310 -9.02 -10.15 5.55
CA MET A 310 -7.99 -9.37 4.88
C MET A 310 -6.78 -10.26 4.61
N ALA A 311 -6.55 -10.58 3.34
CA ALA A 311 -5.38 -11.33 2.92
C ALA A 311 -4.15 -10.42 2.99
N VAL A 312 -3.10 -10.86 3.69
CA VAL A 312 -1.74 -10.37 3.51
C VAL A 312 -1.00 -11.35 2.62
N MET A 313 -0.47 -10.87 1.50
CA MET A 313 0.20 -11.66 0.48
C MET A 313 1.61 -11.10 0.26
N LEU A 314 2.63 -11.94 0.45
CA LEU A 314 4.02 -11.60 0.25
C LEU A 314 4.52 -12.26 -1.04
N SER A 315 5.09 -11.46 -1.94
CA SER A 315 5.93 -11.91 -3.05
C SER A 315 7.37 -11.73 -2.64
N VAL A 316 8.10 -12.84 -2.53
CA VAL A 316 9.39 -12.89 -1.85
C VAL A 316 10.41 -13.64 -2.68
N ASP A 317 11.63 -13.11 -2.72
CA ASP A 317 12.82 -13.87 -3.10
C ASP A 317 13.35 -14.63 -1.85
N GLU A 318 13.37 -15.97 -1.92
CA GLU A 318 13.73 -16.82 -0.77
C GLU A 318 15.24 -16.77 -0.44
N ASP A 319 16.09 -16.34 -1.37
CA ASP A 319 17.52 -16.18 -1.11
C ASP A 319 17.80 -14.93 -0.27
N VAL A 320 16.98 -13.88 -0.46
CA VAL A 320 17.06 -12.64 0.34
C VAL A 320 16.31 -12.79 1.66
N ILE A 321 15.13 -13.43 1.66
CA ILE A 321 14.30 -13.61 2.85
C ILE A 321 13.99 -15.12 3.01
N PRO A 322 14.84 -15.85 3.75
CA PRO A 322 14.78 -17.32 3.82
C PRO A 322 13.53 -17.93 4.45
N ASP A 323 12.83 -17.18 5.31
CA ASP A 323 11.61 -17.68 5.96
C ASP A 323 10.42 -16.72 5.77
N PRO A 324 9.84 -16.70 4.56
CA PRO A 324 8.73 -15.82 4.24
C PRO A 324 7.47 -16.16 5.06
N HIS A 325 7.30 -17.43 5.45
CA HIS A 325 6.19 -17.86 6.32
C HIS A 325 6.30 -17.26 7.72
N LYS A 326 7.49 -17.24 8.33
CA LYS A 326 7.73 -16.54 9.60
C LYS A 326 7.45 -15.06 9.49
N LEU A 327 7.89 -14.38 8.42
CA LEU A 327 7.59 -12.97 8.22
C LEU A 327 6.07 -12.73 8.19
N CYS A 328 5.33 -13.53 7.43
CA CYS A 328 3.88 -13.42 7.35
C CYS A 328 3.20 -13.64 8.72
N MET A 329 3.68 -14.63 9.50
CA MET A 329 3.20 -14.88 10.87
C MET A 329 3.51 -13.72 11.84
N GLU A 330 4.66 -13.04 11.71
CA GLU A 330 4.97 -11.89 12.58
C GLU A 330 4.10 -10.67 12.25
N ILE A 331 3.68 -10.48 11.00
CA ILE A 331 2.69 -9.45 10.63
C ILE A 331 1.33 -9.77 11.28
N GLU A 332 0.87 -11.01 11.18
CA GLU A 332 -0.38 -11.48 11.80
C GLU A 332 -0.37 -11.31 13.34
N LYS A 333 0.71 -11.77 14.00
CA LYS A 333 0.89 -11.58 15.44
C LYS A 333 0.90 -10.11 15.83
N SER A 334 1.46 -9.24 15.00
CA SER A 334 1.50 -7.80 15.27
C SER A 334 0.10 -7.18 15.32
N LEU A 335 -0.84 -7.63 14.48
CA LEU A 335 -2.24 -7.21 14.60
C LEU A 335 -2.84 -7.63 15.95
N THR A 336 -2.55 -8.85 16.41
CA THR A 336 -3.04 -9.35 17.71
C THR A 336 -2.49 -8.50 18.87
N LEU A 337 -1.19 -8.16 18.85
CA LEU A 337 -0.57 -7.33 19.87
C LEU A 337 -1.14 -5.92 19.89
N VAL A 338 -1.32 -5.30 18.73
CA VAL A 338 -1.94 -3.98 18.61
C VAL A 338 -3.38 -4.03 19.13
N LYS A 339 -4.18 -5.02 18.72
CA LYS A 339 -5.56 -5.20 19.20
C LYS A 339 -5.63 -5.28 20.72
N ASN A 340 -4.80 -6.13 21.32
CA ASN A 340 -4.75 -6.29 22.78
C ASN A 340 -4.37 -4.97 23.47
N ALA A 341 -3.45 -4.20 22.90
CA ALA A 341 -3.04 -2.92 23.45
C ALA A 341 -4.14 -1.84 23.39
N VAL A 342 -5.09 -1.88 22.43
CA VAL A 342 -6.24 -0.96 22.43
C VAL A 342 -7.40 -1.43 23.33
N MET A 343 -7.35 -2.66 23.85
CA MET A 343 -8.37 -3.19 24.76
C MET A 343 -8.06 -2.92 26.23
N GLN A 344 -6.85 -2.47 26.54
CA GLN A 344 -6.39 -2.08 27.89
C GLN A 344 -6.76 -0.63 28.19
#